data_AF-A0A2W1KZ37-F1
#
_entry.id   AF-A0A2W1KZ37-F1
#
_cell.length_a   1.000
_cell.length_b   1.000
_cell.length_c   1.000
_cell.angle_alpha   90.00
_cell.angle_beta   90.00
_cell.angle_gamma   90.00
#
_symmetry.space_group_name_H-M   'P 1'
#
loop_
_entity.id
_entity.type
_entity.pdbx_description
1 polymer ?
#
loop_
_entity_poly.entity_id
_entity_poly.type
_entity_poly.pdbx_seq_one_letter_code
_entity_poly.pdbx_strand_id
1 'polypeptide(L)'
;MNLQKKLIIPLTALLMSLPTACSNDVPLPSQTSLTETSQTNVNRNEDKAVLTDPSIRAVGTHPEGRLLIRSTEKTSAAPAPLGAASCYGLETDLKWSGTHQVVWESAVDDSTSPVVSFNKGLEIIQPDDTPIELPQYAFGDTVIYIFTPRYTDCHGLEFLLFGVQNNEAFPVMFEFDGLIRANFYRLPSKPVEATEEGIVVTGGLAAGQDYMEIYHFEYDETERTMVLKKTERLPAGEVR
;
A
#
# COMPACT_ATOMS: atom_id res chain seq x y z
N MET A 1 -52.08 -11.51 30.19
CA MET A 1 -53.49 -11.39 29.74
C MET A 1 -53.69 -10.01 29.10
N ASN A 2 -54.55 -9.93 28.09
CA ASN A 2 -54.84 -8.82 27.14
C ASN A 2 -53.84 -8.64 25.98
N LEU A 3 -54.07 -9.27 24.83
CA LEU A 3 -55.02 -8.99 23.72
C LEU A 3 -54.64 -7.80 22.81
N GLN A 4 -54.02 -8.18 21.69
CA GLN A 4 -54.27 -7.79 20.29
C GLN A 4 -54.58 -6.34 19.91
N LYS A 5 -53.89 -5.87 18.86
CA LYS A 5 -54.52 -5.63 17.55
C LYS A 5 -53.47 -5.60 16.42
N LYS A 6 -53.71 -6.46 15.43
CA LYS A 6 -53.05 -6.50 14.10
C LYS A 6 -53.52 -5.31 13.27
N LEU A 7 -52.63 -4.75 12.44
CA LEU A 7 -53.01 -3.95 11.29
C LEU A 7 -52.47 -4.60 10.03
N ILE A 8 -53.41 -4.99 9.15
CA ILE A 8 -53.21 -5.56 7.82
C ILE A 8 -53.57 -4.42 6.85
N ILE A 9 -52.68 -4.10 5.91
CA ILE A 9 -52.98 -3.19 4.79
C ILE A 9 -52.84 -4.01 3.49
N PRO A 10 -53.84 -3.98 2.58
CA PRO A 10 -53.83 -4.79 1.37
C PRO A 10 -53.21 -4.06 0.17
N LEU A 11 -52.47 -4.85 -0.61
CA LEU A 11 -52.52 -5.04 -2.06
C LEU A 11 -53.21 -3.96 -2.92
N THR A 12 -52.45 -3.34 -3.83
CA THR A 12 -52.99 -2.73 -5.05
C THR A 12 -52.06 -3.06 -6.22
N ALA A 13 -52.57 -3.87 -7.15
CA ALA A 13 -51.97 -4.12 -8.46
C ALA A 13 -52.74 -3.29 -9.50
N LEU A 14 -52.05 -2.65 -10.45
CA LEU A 14 -52.69 -2.13 -11.66
C LEU A 14 -51.77 -2.29 -12.88
N LEU A 15 -52.41 -2.71 -13.97
CA LEU A 15 -51.92 -3.20 -15.25
C LEU A 15 -51.34 -2.12 -16.20
N MET A 16 -50.39 -2.59 -17.00
CA MET A 16 -50.08 -2.34 -18.43
C MET A 16 -50.66 -1.12 -19.17
N SER A 17 -49.78 -0.43 -19.91
CA SER A 17 -49.98 -0.21 -21.36
C SER A 17 -48.67 0.16 -22.07
N LEU A 18 -48.42 -0.46 -23.23
CA LEU A 18 -47.46 -0.05 -24.26
C LEU A 18 -48.21 0.76 -25.32
N PRO A 19 -47.55 1.75 -25.94
CA PRO A 19 -47.67 1.87 -27.39
C PRO A 19 -46.34 2.11 -28.13
N THR A 20 -46.43 1.77 -29.40
CA THR A 20 -45.44 1.64 -30.46
C THR A 20 -44.85 2.96 -30.96
N ALA A 21 -43.67 2.83 -31.57
CA ALA A 21 -42.78 3.81 -32.19
C ALA A 21 -43.40 4.84 -33.16
N CYS A 22 -42.70 5.98 -33.30
CA CYS A 22 -42.30 6.58 -34.58
C CYS A 22 -41.12 7.53 -34.36
N SER A 23 -40.09 7.36 -35.19
CA SER A 23 -38.89 8.20 -35.32
C SER A 23 -39.19 9.67 -35.53
N ASN A 24 -38.27 10.52 -35.05
CA ASN A 24 -37.87 11.75 -35.74
C ASN A 24 -36.39 12.04 -35.43
N ASP A 25 -35.63 12.22 -36.50
CA ASP A 25 -34.24 12.67 -36.53
C ASP A 25 -34.06 14.06 -35.91
N VAL A 26 -33.16 14.19 -34.92
CA VAL A 26 -32.64 15.47 -34.40
C VAL A 26 -31.18 15.25 -33.96
N PRO A 27 -30.26 16.19 -34.23
CA PRO A 27 -28.84 15.92 -34.43
C PRO A 27 -28.03 15.71 -33.14
N LEU A 28 -26.96 14.94 -33.31
CA LEU A 28 -25.90 14.58 -32.38
C LEU A 28 -25.35 15.80 -31.61
N PRO A 29 -25.50 15.87 -30.27
CA PRO A 29 -24.65 16.72 -29.45
C PRO A 29 -23.35 15.99 -29.13
N SER A 30 -22.24 16.67 -29.44
CA SER A 30 -20.87 16.27 -29.15
C SER A 30 -20.68 15.78 -27.71
N GLN A 31 -19.95 14.68 -27.57
CA GLN A 31 -19.48 14.12 -26.31
C GLN A 31 -18.72 15.21 -25.54
N THR A 32 -19.32 15.71 -24.46
CA THR A 32 -18.59 16.44 -23.42
C THR A 32 -18.14 15.39 -22.41
N SER A 33 -16.94 14.86 -22.66
CA SER A 33 -16.20 14.05 -21.68
C SER A 33 -15.85 14.98 -20.52
N LEU A 34 -16.52 14.82 -19.38
CA LEU A 34 -16.08 15.43 -18.13
C LEU A 34 -14.96 14.57 -17.55
N THR A 35 -13.76 14.82 -18.06
CA THR A 35 -12.50 14.44 -17.42
C THR A 35 -11.65 15.69 -17.35
N GLU A 36 -11.79 16.47 -16.29
CA GLU A 36 -10.69 17.32 -15.82
C GLU A 36 -10.52 17.06 -14.33
N THR A 37 -9.81 15.97 -14.10
CA THR A 37 -8.81 15.79 -13.06
C THR A 37 -8.22 17.15 -12.66
N SER A 38 -8.43 17.58 -11.42
CA SER A 38 -7.60 18.59 -10.78
C SER A 38 -6.18 18.03 -10.67
N GLN A 39 -5.44 18.12 -11.76
CA GLN A 39 -3.99 18.01 -11.77
C GLN A 39 -3.47 19.29 -11.14
N THR A 40 -3.18 19.22 -9.84
CA THR A 40 -2.22 20.11 -9.21
C THR A 40 -0.97 20.06 -10.08
N ASN A 41 -0.61 21.20 -10.71
CA ASN A 41 0.66 21.40 -11.39
C ASN A 41 1.77 21.34 -10.33
N VAL A 42 2.14 20.12 -9.94
CA VAL A 42 3.36 19.84 -9.20
C VAL A 42 4.49 19.71 -10.22
N ASN A 43 5.64 20.25 -9.86
CA ASN A 43 6.80 20.52 -10.70
C ASN A 43 7.28 19.29 -11.50
N ARG A 44 6.87 19.18 -12.77
CA ARG A 44 7.25 18.10 -13.73
C ARG A 44 8.77 17.85 -13.89
N ASN A 45 9.62 18.80 -13.46
CA ASN A 45 11.06 18.68 -13.53
C ASN A 45 11.67 17.92 -12.33
N GLU A 46 11.03 17.94 -11.17
CA GLU A 46 11.52 17.25 -9.96
C GLU A 46 11.18 15.76 -10.01
N ASP A 47 10.01 15.40 -10.52
CA ASP A 47 9.64 13.99 -10.79
C ASP A 47 10.60 13.34 -11.77
N LYS A 48 11.05 14.09 -12.79
CA LYS A 48 12.01 13.59 -13.78
C LYS A 48 13.41 13.40 -13.17
N ALA A 49 13.82 14.24 -12.22
CA ALA A 49 15.12 14.12 -11.56
C ALA A 49 15.19 12.88 -10.67
N VAL A 50 14.11 12.56 -9.95
CA VAL A 50 13.99 11.34 -9.12
C VAL A 50 14.06 10.07 -9.97
N LEU A 51 13.38 10.05 -11.11
CA LEU A 51 13.43 8.93 -12.05
C LEU A 51 14.82 8.74 -12.70
N THR A 52 15.73 9.72 -12.54
CA THR A 52 17.09 9.65 -13.10
C THR A 52 18.18 9.43 -12.06
N ASP A 53 17.87 9.44 -10.75
CA ASP A 53 18.84 9.11 -9.72
C ASP A 53 18.90 7.58 -9.52
N PRO A 54 19.99 6.91 -9.93
CA PRO A 54 20.10 5.45 -9.85
C PRO A 54 20.19 4.94 -8.40
N SER A 55 20.38 5.81 -7.41
CA SER A 55 20.38 5.41 -6.00
C SER A 55 18.98 5.22 -5.44
N ILE A 56 17.95 5.87 -5.99
CA ILE A 56 16.57 5.83 -5.47
C ILE A 56 15.90 4.54 -5.92
N ARG A 57 15.43 3.74 -4.97
CA ARG A 57 14.81 2.43 -5.21
C ARG A 57 13.33 2.39 -4.88
N ALA A 58 12.85 3.33 -4.07
CA ALA A 58 11.41 3.52 -3.86
C ALA A 58 11.08 4.97 -3.51
N VAL A 59 9.85 5.38 -3.84
CA VAL A 59 9.34 6.75 -3.69
C VAL A 59 7.91 6.71 -3.14
N GLY A 60 7.68 7.43 -2.05
CA GLY A 60 6.36 7.78 -1.56
C GLY A 60 6.11 9.27 -1.76
N THR A 61 5.05 9.64 -2.48
CA THR A 61 4.74 11.04 -2.80
C THR A 61 3.69 11.60 -1.85
N HIS A 62 3.96 12.78 -1.28
CA HIS A 62 3.08 13.48 -0.35
C HIS A 62 2.91 14.95 -0.79
N PRO A 63 1.81 15.64 -0.46
CA PRO A 63 1.69 17.08 -0.75
C PRO A 63 2.80 17.95 -0.14
N GLU A 64 3.38 17.53 0.98
CA GLU A 64 4.43 18.26 1.70
C GLU A 64 5.85 17.82 1.36
N GLY A 65 6.03 16.85 0.46
CA GLY A 65 7.35 16.32 0.13
C GLY A 65 7.33 14.90 -0.41
N ARG A 66 8.46 14.20 -0.25
CA ARG A 66 8.59 12.81 -0.69
C ARG A 66 9.45 11.98 0.24
N LEU A 67 9.02 10.75 0.45
CA LEU A 67 9.77 9.71 1.15
C LEU A 67 10.59 8.93 0.12
N LEU A 68 11.90 8.85 0.30
CA LEU A 68 12.79 8.15 -0.62
C LEU A 68 13.54 7.03 0.09
N ILE A 69 13.56 5.86 -0.54
CA ILE A 69 14.43 4.75 -0.15
C ILE A 69 15.58 4.71 -1.13
N ARG A 70 16.81 4.96 -0.67
CA ARG A 70 17.98 5.08 -1.54
C ARG A 70 19.23 4.39 -1.00
N SER A 71 20.08 3.92 -1.92
CA SER A 71 21.42 3.45 -1.60
C SER A 71 22.31 4.59 -1.13
N THR A 72 23.08 4.37 -0.06
CA THR A 72 23.99 5.40 0.50
C THR A 72 25.37 5.41 -0.12
N GLU A 73 25.82 4.28 -0.68
CA GLU A 73 27.11 4.17 -1.37
C GLU A 73 26.89 4.10 -2.88
N LYS A 74 27.72 4.81 -3.64
CA LYS A 74 27.68 4.80 -5.11
C LYS A 74 27.94 3.41 -5.70
N THR A 75 28.64 2.54 -4.97
CA THR A 75 28.93 1.14 -5.35
C THR A 75 27.79 0.18 -5.04
N SER A 76 26.98 0.43 -4.01
CA SER A 76 25.72 -0.30 -3.77
C SER A 76 24.57 0.19 -4.65
N ALA A 77 24.85 1.14 -5.55
CA ALA A 77 23.94 1.59 -6.59
C ALA A 77 24.11 0.83 -7.93
N ALA A 78 24.90 -0.25 -7.99
CA ALA A 78 24.94 -1.14 -9.14
C ALA A 78 24.27 -2.47 -8.77
N PRO A 79 23.15 -2.86 -9.42
CA PRO A 79 22.48 -4.11 -9.14
C PRO A 79 23.27 -5.30 -9.69
N ALA A 80 23.11 -6.45 -9.07
CA ALA A 80 23.46 -7.74 -9.65
C ALA A 80 22.18 -8.46 -10.09
N PRO A 81 22.21 -9.32 -11.12
CA PRO A 81 21.09 -10.23 -11.35
C PRO A 81 20.86 -11.11 -10.11
N LEU A 82 19.61 -11.50 -9.86
CA LEU A 82 19.23 -12.39 -8.76
C LEU A 82 19.98 -13.72 -8.85
N GLY A 83 20.25 -14.20 -10.07
CA GLY A 83 21.12 -15.33 -10.35
C GLY A 83 20.49 -16.71 -10.18
N ALA A 84 19.25 -16.76 -9.68
CA ALA A 84 18.38 -17.92 -9.73
C ALA A 84 16.92 -17.46 -9.69
N ALA A 85 16.04 -18.16 -10.40
CA ALA A 85 14.60 -17.93 -10.26
C ALA A 85 14.12 -18.30 -8.84
N SER A 86 13.09 -17.60 -8.36
CA SER A 86 12.42 -17.88 -7.10
C SER A 86 10.94 -18.19 -7.32
N CYS A 87 10.12 -18.15 -6.27
CA CYS A 87 8.68 -18.35 -6.37
C CYS A 87 7.99 -17.31 -7.29
N TYR A 88 8.37 -16.03 -7.20
CA TYR A 88 7.83 -14.97 -8.07
C TYR A 88 8.91 -14.21 -8.85
N GLY A 89 10.19 -14.34 -8.47
CA GLY A 89 11.30 -13.62 -9.10
C GLY A 89 11.93 -14.39 -10.26
N LEU A 90 12.43 -13.65 -11.23
CA LEU A 90 13.21 -14.18 -12.35
C LEU A 90 14.71 -14.11 -12.04
N GLU A 91 15.50 -14.98 -12.67
CA GLU A 91 16.96 -14.95 -12.56
C GLU A 91 17.56 -13.59 -12.96
N THR A 92 16.90 -12.89 -13.88
CA THR A 92 17.28 -11.58 -14.41
C THR A 92 16.86 -10.40 -13.53
N ASP A 93 16.04 -10.62 -12.50
CA ASP A 93 15.63 -9.55 -11.60
C ASP A 93 16.85 -8.91 -10.95
N LEU A 94 16.73 -7.62 -10.66
CA LEU A 94 17.81 -6.83 -10.09
C LEU A 94 17.81 -6.94 -8.57
N LYS A 95 18.94 -7.39 -8.04
CA LYS A 95 19.24 -7.44 -6.62
C LYS A 95 20.17 -6.29 -6.24
N TRP A 96 19.71 -5.47 -5.32
CA TRP A 96 20.44 -4.37 -4.72
C TRP A 96 20.85 -4.76 -3.31
N SER A 97 22.16 -4.72 -3.04
CA SER A 97 22.73 -5.06 -1.75
C SER A 97 23.60 -3.92 -1.26
N GLY A 98 23.66 -3.74 0.06
CA GLY A 98 24.50 -2.72 0.70
C GLY A 98 23.73 -1.92 1.72
N THR A 99 24.21 -0.72 2.00
CA THR A 99 23.59 0.18 2.96
C THR A 99 22.56 1.05 2.25
N HIS A 100 21.32 0.94 2.71
CA HIS A 100 20.21 1.75 2.24
C HIS A 100 19.74 2.66 3.36
N GLN A 101 19.06 3.75 3.01
CA GLN A 101 18.41 4.62 3.96
C GLN A 101 17.06 5.07 3.44
N VAL A 102 16.19 5.41 4.38
CA VAL A 102 14.96 6.16 4.14
C VAL A 102 15.22 7.61 4.50
N VAL A 103 14.89 8.51 3.60
CA VAL A 103 14.95 9.96 3.83
C VAL A 103 13.62 10.60 3.50
N TRP A 104 13.36 11.73 4.14
CA TRP A 104 12.29 12.64 3.80
C TRP A 104 12.89 13.86 3.12
N GLU A 105 12.38 14.21 1.96
CA GLU A 105 12.68 15.46 1.27
C GLU A 105 11.44 16.35 1.35
N SER A 106 11.50 17.38 2.18
CA SER A 106 10.38 18.30 2.41
C SER A 106 10.29 19.32 1.27
N ALA A 107 9.08 19.50 0.75
CA ALA A 107 8.77 20.60 -0.17
C ALA A 107 8.44 21.91 0.57
N VAL A 108 8.24 21.87 1.89
CA VAL A 108 7.89 23.05 2.71
C VAL A 108 9.11 23.92 2.98
N ASP A 109 10.25 23.29 3.30
CA ASP A 109 11.49 23.97 3.66
C ASP A 109 12.71 23.57 2.82
N ASP A 110 12.52 22.76 1.77
CA ASP A 110 13.57 22.25 0.87
C ASP A 110 14.67 21.48 1.61
N SER A 111 14.35 20.89 2.77
CA SER A 111 15.27 20.12 3.59
C SER A 111 15.21 18.62 3.29
N THR A 112 16.31 17.93 3.56
CA THR A 112 16.37 16.46 3.56
C THR A 112 16.71 15.97 4.97
N SER A 113 15.86 15.12 5.54
CA SER A 113 16.08 14.51 6.85
C SER A 113 16.17 12.99 6.78
N PRO A 114 17.07 12.35 7.55
CA PRO A 114 17.13 10.90 7.65
C PRO A 114 15.96 10.37 8.49
N VAL A 115 15.35 9.27 8.04
CA VAL A 115 14.25 8.59 8.75
C VAL A 115 14.76 7.31 9.39
N VAL A 116 15.35 6.41 8.59
CA VAL A 116 15.93 5.13 9.02
C VAL A 116 17.15 4.80 8.18
N SER A 117 18.18 4.21 8.79
CA SER A 117 19.31 3.60 8.08
C SER A 117 19.30 2.08 8.23
N PHE A 118 19.34 1.38 7.11
CA PHE A 118 19.49 -0.07 7.07
C PHE A 118 20.97 -0.42 6.96
N ASN A 119 21.61 -0.57 8.11
CA ASN A 119 22.98 -1.07 8.17
C ASN A 119 23.00 -2.49 7.56
N LYS A 120 23.93 -2.73 6.64
CA LYS A 120 24.20 -4.01 5.92
C LYS A 120 23.18 -5.12 6.18
N GLY A 121 22.32 -5.40 5.22
CA GLY A 121 21.43 -6.56 5.29
C GLY A 121 20.08 -6.41 4.59
N LEU A 122 19.67 -5.18 4.29
CA LEU A 122 18.51 -4.98 3.43
C LEU A 122 18.89 -5.29 1.98
N GLU A 123 18.38 -6.41 1.47
CA GLU A 123 18.38 -6.71 0.04
C GLU A 123 17.07 -6.20 -0.57
N ILE A 124 17.17 -5.40 -1.63
CA ILE A 124 16.02 -4.96 -2.41
C ILE A 124 16.03 -5.75 -3.72
N ILE A 125 14.92 -6.40 -4.08
CA ILE A 125 14.78 -7.14 -5.33
C ILE A 125 13.67 -6.51 -6.16
N GLN A 126 13.98 -6.14 -7.40
CA GLN A 126 13.08 -5.46 -8.34
C GLN A 126 13.15 -6.12 -9.72
N PRO A 127 12.06 -6.15 -10.50
CA PRO A 127 12.09 -6.66 -11.88
C PRO A 127 13.04 -5.88 -12.79
N ASP A 128 13.16 -4.57 -12.58
CA ASP A 128 14.02 -3.65 -13.33
C ASP A 128 14.57 -2.53 -12.43
N ASP A 129 15.21 -1.53 -13.02
CA ASP A 129 15.88 -0.44 -12.30
C ASP A 129 14.95 0.74 -11.96
N THR A 130 13.65 0.64 -12.27
CA THR A 130 12.64 1.65 -11.94
C THR A 130 12.40 1.71 -10.43
N PRO A 131 12.35 2.91 -9.81
CA PRO A 131 11.95 3.03 -8.41
C PRO A 131 10.52 2.50 -8.17
N ILE A 132 10.32 1.81 -7.05
CA ILE A 132 8.98 1.37 -6.60
C ILE A 132 8.17 2.57 -6.13
N GLU A 133 6.96 2.76 -6.66
CA GLU A 133 5.97 3.63 -6.04
C GLU A 133 5.41 2.95 -4.79
N LEU A 134 5.51 3.62 -3.64
CA LEU A 134 5.06 3.06 -2.37
C LEU A 134 3.53 3.18 -2.26
N PRO A 135 2.80 2.06 -2.04
CA PRO A 135 1.40 2.13 -1.65
C PRO A 135 1.24 2.95 -0.37
N GLN A 136 0.17 3.73 -0.29
CA GLN A 136 -0.09 4.61 0.85
C GLN A 136 -1.53 4.51 1.36
N TYR A 137 -1.69 4.75 2.66
CA TYR A 137 -2.98 4.83 3.35
C TYR A 137 -2.98 6.04 4.29
N ALA A 138 -4.14 6.63 4.56
CA ALA A 138 -4.28 7.76 5.47
C ALA A 138 -5.04 7.35 6.73
N PHE A 139 -4.51 7.74 7.89
CA PHE A 139 -5.12 7.56 9.21
C PHE A 139 -5.10 8.90 9.94
N GLY A 140 -6.25 9.57 9.96
CA GLY A 140 -6.31 10.97 10.40
C GLY A 140 -5.41 11.85 9.52
N ASP A 141 -4.51 12.59 10.16
CA ASP A 141 -3.55 13.47 9.47
C ASP A 141 -2.24 12.77 9.09
N THR A 142 -2.11 11.47 9.37
CA THR A 142 -0.91 10.69 9.04
C THR A 142 -1.10 9.91 7.75
N VAL A 143 -0.16 10.04 6.81
CA VAL A 143 -0.05 9.18 5.63
C VAL A 143 1.00 8.10 5.89
N ILE A 144 0.62 6.83 5.77
CA ILE A 144 1.51 5.68 5.95
C ILE A 144 1.83 5.04 4.59
N TYR A 145 3.11 4.94 4.29
CA TYR A 145 3.67 4.25 3.14
C TYR A 145 4.09 2.83 3.48
N ILE A 146 3.89 1.91 2.54
CA ILE A 146 4.27 0.50 2.67
C ILE A 146 5.45 0.18 1.77
N PHE A 147 6.53 -0.31 2.36
CA PHE A 147 7.68 -0.77 1.60
C PHE A 147 7.88 -2.28 1.73
N THR A 148 7.86 -2.98 0.60
CA THR A 148 8.17 -4.41 0.49
C THR A 148 9.50 -4.57 -0.24
N PRO A 149 10.63 -4.77 0.45
CA PRO A 149 11.96 -4.79 -0.19
C PRO A 149 12.14 -5.98 -1.14
N ARG A 150 11.44 -7.10 -0.90
CA ARG A 150 11.55 -8.32 -1.71
C ARG A 150 10.15 -8.85 -2.01
N TYR A 151 9.86 -9.06 -3.27
CA TYR A 151 8.58 -9.63 -3.73
C TYR A 151 8.66 -11.13 -4.06
N THR A 152 9.84 -11.72 -3.90
CA THR A 152 10.23 -12.99 -4.50
C THR A 152 9.93 -14.22 -3.65
N ASP A 153 9.45 -14.05 -2.41
CA ASP A 153 9.13 -15.11 -1.46
C ASP A 153 7.69 -15.64 -1.67
N CYS A 154 7.47 -16.96 -1.53
CA CYS A 154 6.17 -17.63 -1.65
C CYS A 154 5.40 -17.74 -0.33
N HIS A 155 6.10 -17.70 0.78
CA HIS A 155 5.57 -17.95 2.11
C HIS A 155 5.23 -16.65 2.81
N GLY A 156 6.08 -15.62 2.69
CA GLY A 156 5.80 -14.34 3.32
C GLY A 156 6.66 -13.21 2.75
N LEU A 157 6.01 -12.13 2.34
CA LEU A 157 6.68 -10.90 1.99
C LEU A 157 6.85 -10.04 3.24
N GLU A 158 8.11 -9.77 3.56
CA GLU A 158 8.47 -8.76 4.55
C GLU A 158 8.00 -7.37 4.07
N PHE A 159 7.42 -6.58 4.96
CA PHE A 159 7.16 -5.18 4.70
C PHE A 159 7.40 -4.31 5.92
N LEU A 160 7.71 -3.05 5.65
CA LEU A 160 7.96 -1.98 6.62
C LEU A 160 6.99 -0.84 6.36
N LEU A 161 6.72 -0.05 7.40
CA LEU A 161 5.83 1.10 7.33
C LEU A 161 6.57 2.39 7.66
N PHE A 162 6.24 3.46 6.94
CA PHE A 162 6.75 4.80 7.19
C PHE A 162 5.60 5.79 7.20
N GLY A 163 5.43 6.51 8.30
CA GLY A 163 4.44 7.57 8.43
C GLY A 163 5.01 8.91 8.01
N VAL A 164 4.15 9.78 7.51
CA VAL A 164 4.39 11.20 7.29
C VAL A 164 3.26 11.97 7.96
N GLN A 165 3.61 12.90 8.83
CA GLN A 165 2.67 13.78 9.52
C GLN A 165 3.36 15.11 9.82
N ASN A 166 2.66 16.23 9.60
CA ASN A 166 3.18 17.57 9.93
C ASN A 166 4.59 17.83 9.36
N ASN A 167 4.79 17.48 8.08
CA ASN A 167 6.08 17.58 7.39
C ASN A 167 7.25 16.78 8.01
N GLU A 168 6.96 15.80 8.86
CA GLU A 168 7.93 14.89 9.45
C GLU A 168 7.65 13.46 9.00
N ALA A 169 8.67 12.73 8.57
CA ALA A 169 8.57 11.30 8.31
C ALA A 169 9.20 10.47 9.43
N PHE A 170 8.61 9.32 9.72
CA PHE A 170 9.04 8.43 10.82
C PHE A 170 8.78 6.96 10.48
N PRO A 171 9.56 6.02 11.03
CA PRO A 171 9.20 4.60 10.96
C PRO A 171 7.93 4.34 11.78
N VAL A 172 7.03 3.51 11.24
CA VAL A 172 5.89 2.99 12.00
C VAL A 172 6.21 1.56 12.41
N MET A 173 6.21 1.33 13.72
CA MET A 173 6.56 0.03 14.31
C MET A 173 5.32 -0.85 14.41
N PHE A 174 5.52 -2.15 14.64
CA PHE A 174 4.46 -3.11 14.96
C PHE A 174 4.60 -3.56 16.39
N GLU A 175 3.53 -3.48 17.17
CA GLU A 175 3.41 -4.16 18.45
C GLU A 175 2.65 -5.47 18.26
N PHE A 176 3.35 -6.58 18.44
CA PHE A 176 2.84 -7.94 18.23
C PHE A 176 3.44 -8.88 19.28
N ASP A 177 2.60 -9.63 19.98
CA ASP A 177 2.99 -10.54 21.07
C ASP A 177 3.85 -9.85 22.16
N GLY A 178 3.54 -8.60 22.49
CA GLY A 178 4.27 -7.79 23.46
C GLY A 178 5.69 -7.39 23.01
N LEU A 179 5.99 -7.55 21.72
CA LEU A 179 7.27 -7.18 21.12
C LEU A 179 7.05 -6.07 20.09
N ILE A 180 7.95 -5.10 20.10
CA ILE A 180 7.99 -4.03 19.09
C ILE A 180 8.96 -4.44 17.97
N ARG A 181 8.48 -4.39 16.72
CA ARG A 181 9.22 -4.82 15.52
C ARG A 181 9.11 -3.78 14.41
N ALA A 182 10.15 -3.61 13.61
CA ALA A 182 10.15 -2.64 12.51
C ALA A 182 9.42 -3.14 11.25
N ASN A 183 9.16 -4.44 11.19
CA ASN A 183 8.63 -5.11 10.02
C ASN A 183 7.61 -6.17 10.40
N PHE A 184 6.78 -6.53 9.43
CA PHE A 184 5.85 -7.63 9.52
C PHE A 184 5.84 -8.43 8.21
N TYR A 185 5.17 -9.59 8.19
CA TYR A 185 5.11 -10.46 7.03
C TYR A 185 3.68 -10.66 6.55
N ARG A 186 3.46 -10.60 5.24
CA ARG A 186 2.17 -10.84 4.59
C ARG A 186 2.24 -11.95 3.56
N LEU A 187 1.11 -12.59 3.27
CA LEU A 187 1.01 -13.52 2.14
C LEU A 187 1.25 -12.76 0.82
N PRO A 188 2.08 -13.28 -0.11
CA PRO A 188 2.40 -12.57 -1.35
C PRO A 188 1.19 -12.20 -2.20
N SER A 189 0.18 -13.08 -2.27
CA SER A 189 -1.03 -12.90 -3.07
C SER A 189 -2.09 -12.00 -2.40
N LYS A 190 -1.85 -11.53 -1.18
CA LYS A 190 -2.78 -10.66 -0.45
C LYS A 190 -2.12 -9.32 -0.13
N PRO A 191 -2.64 -8.20 -0.65
CA PRO A 191 -2.13 -6.89 -0.26
C PRO A 191 -2.41 -6.63 1.23
N VAL A 192 -1.72 -5.64 1.79
CA VAL A 192 -2.16 -5.06 3.06
C VAL A 192 -3.42 -4.26 2.78
N GLU A 193 -4.49 -4.52 3.51
CA GLU A 193 -5.75 -3.79 3.37
C GLU A 193 -5.84 -2.72 4.45
N ALA A 194 -6.29 -1.51 4.09
CA ALA A 194 -6.54 -0.46 5.08
C ALA A 194 -8.01 -0.46 5.50
N THR A 195 -8.23 -0.14 6.77
CA THR A 195 -9.54 0.16 7.35
C THR A 195 -9.56 1.63 7.80
N GLU A 196 -10.65 2.08 8.42
CA GLU A 196 -10.70 3.42 9.01
C GLU A 196 -9.70 3.59 10.18
N GLU A 197 -9.40 2.49 10.89
CA GLU A 197 -8.70 2.50 12.17
C GLU A 197 -7.26 1.96 12.08
N GLY A 198 -6.91 1.28 10.98
CA GLY A 198 -5.58 0.71 10.78
C GLY A 198 -5.50 -0.20 9.57
N ILE A 199 -4.86 -1.37 9.72
CA ILE A 199 -4.62 -2.29 8.62
C ILE A 199 -5.00 -3.73 8.95
N VAL A 200 -5.39 -4.47 7.91
CA VAL A 200 -5.60 -5.91 7.95
C VAL A 200 -4.53 -6.59 7.11
N VAL A 201 -3.85 -7.56 7.72
CA VAL A 201 -2.76 -8.29 7.10
C VAL A 201 -3.08 -9.77 7.13
N THR A 202 -3.18 -10.38 5.94
CA THR A 202 -3.14 -11.84 5.84
C THR A 202 -1.70 -12.30 6.02
N GLY A 203 -1.42 -13.03 7.09
CA GLY A 203 -0.09 -13.54 7.44
C GLY A 203 0.52 -14.45 6.38
N GLY A 204 1.84 -14.66 6.47
CA GLY A 204 2.51 -15.65 5.64
C GLY A 204 2.05 -17.09 5.95
N LEU A 205 2.32 -18.01 5.02
CA LEU A 205 2.00 -19.43 5.17
C LEU A 205 3.27 -20.23 5.49
N ALA A 206 3.32 -20.85 6.66
CA ALA A 206 4.40 -21.77 7.02
C ALA A 206 4.11 -23.20 6.55
N ALA A 207 5.16 -24.01 6.42
CA ALA A 207 5.02 -25.43 6.07
C ALA A 207 4.17 -26.17 7.11
N GLY A 208 3.16 -26.92 6.65
CA GLY A 208 2.28 -27.71 7.50
C GLY A 208 1.12 -26.93 8.15
N GLN A 209 0.95 -25.65 7.81
CA GLN A 209 -0.15 -24.82 8.29
C GLN A 209 -1.41 -25.05 7.44
N ASP A 210 -2.54 -25.36 8.08
CA ASP A 210 -3.84 -25.61 7.44
C ASP A 210 -4.83 -24.43 7.60
N TYR A 211 -4.39 -23.36 8.25
CA TYR A 211 -5.12 -22.09 8.40
C TYR A 211 -4.28 -20.89 7.97
N MET A 212 -4.91 -19.78 7.68
CA MET A 212 -4.29 -18.46 7.57
C MET A 212 -4.60 -17.66 8.81
N GLU A 213 -3.60 -16.94 9.31
CA GLU A 213 -3.83 -15.91 10.32
C GLU A 213 -4.13 -14.59 9.62
N ILE A 214 -5.19 -13.91 10.06
CA ILE A 214 -5.52 -12.55 9.62
C ILE A 214 -5.34 -11.65 10.83
N TYR A 215 -4.41 -10.72 10.73
CA TYR A 215 -4.07 -9.79 11.79
C TYR A 215 -4.74 -8.45 11.54
N HIS A 216 -5.44 -7.95 12.54
CA HIS A 216 -6.04 -6.62 12.54
C HIS A 216 -5.22 -5.74 13.45
N PHE A 217 -4.55 -4.77 12.85
CA PHE A 217 -3.78 -3.74 13.54
C PHE A 217 -4.57 -2.43 13.54
N GLU A 218 -4.48 -1.72 14.64
CA GLU A 218 -4.95 -0.35 14.78
C GLU A 218 -3.73 0.58 14.81
N TYR A 219 -3.82 1.73 14.17
CA TYR A 219 -2.75 2.71 14.22
C TYR A 219 -2.87 3.57 15.49
N ASP A 220 -1.88 3.48 16.36
CA ASP A 220 -1.69 4.42 17.47
C ASP A 220 -0.83 5.60 17.00
N GLU A 221 -1.48 6.75 16.83
CA GLU A 221 -0.83 7.99 16.37
C GLU A 221 0.18 8.54 17.39
N THR A 222 -0.09 8.37 18.69
CA THR A 222 0.78 8.90 19.75
C THR A 222 2.08 8.13 19.81
N GLU A 223 2.00 6.80 19.75
CA GLU A 223 3.15 5.90 19.80
C GLU A 223 3.73 5.59 18.41
N ARG A 224 3.14 6.14 17.33
CA ARG A 224 3.51 5.89 15.93
C ARG A 224 3.65 4.39 15.62
N THR A 225 2.71 3.60 16.12
CA THR A 225 2.81 2.12 16.14
C THR A 225 1.51 1.47 15.66
N MET A 226 1.63 0.42 14.86
CA MET A 226 0.55 -0.52 14.54
C MET A 226 0.39 -1.54 15.67
N VAL A 227 -0.69 -1.43 16.44
CA VAL A 227 -0.96 -2.29 17.60
C VAL A 227 -1.90 -3.41 17.21
N LEU A 228 -1.50 -4.67 17.41
CA LEU A 228 -2.37 -5.82 17.15
C LEU A 228 -3.60 -5.77 18.07
N LYS A 229 -4.79 -5.73 17.49
CA LYS A 229 -6.06 -5.80 18.24
C LYS A 229 -6.71 -7.18 18.18
N LYS A 230 -6.56 -7.87 17.05
CA LYS A 230 -7.22 -9.15 16.81
C LYS A 230 -6.42 -10.01 15.85
N THR A 231 -6.44 -11.31 16.11
CA THR A 231 -6.01 -12.34 15.15
C THR A 231 -7.20 -13.27 14.87
N GLU A 232 -7.55 -13.42 13.60
CA GLU A 232 -8.50 -14.43 13.14
C GLU A 232 -7.76 -15.61 12.52
N ARG A 233 -8.38 -16.79 12.55
CA ARG A 233 -7.88 -17.98 11.88
C ARG A 233 -8.94 -18.51 10.94
N LEU A 234 -8.61 -18.53 9.65
CA LEU A 234 -9.47 -19.06 8.61
C LEU A 234 -8.83 -20.31 7.98
N PRO A 235 -9.58 -21.35 7.60
CA PRO A 235 -9.03 -22.46 6.83
C PRO A 235 -8.32 -21.96 5.57
N ALA A 236 -7.15 -22.51 5.25
CA ALA A 236 -6.32 -22.01 4.16
C ALA A 236 -7.02 -22.07 2.78
N GLY A 237 -8.00 -22.96 2.61
CA GLY A 237 -8.81 -23.05 1.40
C GLY A 237 -9.81 -21.91 1.19
N GLU A 238 -10.15 -21.17 2.25
CA GLU A 238 -11.15 -20.09 2.21
C GLU A 238 -10.55 -18.71 1.91
N VAL A 239 -9.22 -18.58 1.99
CA VAL A 239 -8.49 -17.32 1.81
C VAL A 239 -7.86 -17.21 0.42
N ARG A 240 -7.96 -18.23 -0.44
CA ARG A 240 -7.37 -18.20 -1.79
C ARG A 240 -8.12 -17.25 -2.73
#